data_AF-A0A963PSK6-F1
#
_entry.id   AF-A0A963PSK6-F1
#
_cell.length_a   1.000
_cell.length_b   1.000
_cell.length_c   1.000
_cell.angle_alpha   90.00
_cell.angle_beta   90.00
_cell.angle_gamma   90.00
#
_symmetry.space_group_name_H-M   'P 1'
#
loop_
_entity.id
_entity.type
_entity.pdbx_description
1 polymer ?
#
loop_
_entity_poly.entity_id
_entity_poly.type
_entity_poly.pdbx_seq_one_letter_code
_entity_poly.pdbx_strand_id
1 'polypeptide(L)'
;MPALRYRIAPEVFEAHPDYVRGVLVFDRLDNRGDGAALVPLLREAEQRVRDTVAGNVAEHPGIAAWREAYRRFGAKPSEHRSSIEAMVRRVVQ
;
A
#
# COMPACT_ATOMS: atom_id res chain seq x y z
N MET A 1 24.41 -7.64 13.36
CA MET A 1 23.60 -6.69 12.55
C MET A 1 23.76 -5.31 13.16
N PRO A 2 23.96 -4.24 12.39
CA PRO A 2 23.78 -2.91 12.97
C PRO A 2 22.34 -2.82 13.50
N ALA A 3 22.17 -2.20 14.66
CA ALA A 3 20.83 -2.02 15.21
C ALA A 3 19.98 -1.20 14.22
N LEU A 4 18.93 -1.80 13.64
CA LEU A 4 18.00 -1.06 12.79
C LEU A 4 17.36 0.03 13.64
N ARG A 5 17.56 1.29 13.25
CA ARG A 5 16.89 2.43 13.86
C ARG A 5 15.84 2.95 12.89
N TYR A 6 14.57 2.76 13.26
CA TYR A 6 13.42 3.32 12.55
C TYR A 6 12.80 4.42 13.41
N ARG A 7 12.49 5.56 12.81
CA ARG A 7 11.81 6.68 13.47
C ARG A 7 10.85 7.34 12.48
N ILE A 8 9.69 7.74 12.97
CA ILE A 8 8.77 8.66 12.29
C ILE A 8 8.83 9.98 13.06
N ALA A 9 8.80 11.10 12.34
CA ALA A 9 8.77 12.43 12.93
C ALA A 9 7.44 12.63 13.69
N PRO A 10 7.44 13.13 14.95
CA PRO A 10 6.21 13.29 15.75
C PRO A 10 5.10 14.07 15.03
N GLU A 11 5.47 15.04 14.22
CA GLU A 11 4.58 15.92 13.45
C GLU A 11 3.67 15.13 12.50
N VAL A 12 4.08 13.92 12.08
CA VAL A 12 3.25 13.03 11.26
C VAL A 12 2.04 12.52 12.05
N PHE A 13 2.22 12.16 13.32
CA PHE A 13 1.13 11.67 14.16
C PHE A 13 0.24 12.82 14.65
N GLU A 14 0.81 14.01 14.85
CA GLU A 14 0.03 15.21 15.16
C GLU A 14 -0.87 15.60 13.99
N ALA A 15 -0.34 15.56 12.76
CA ALA A 15 -1.11 15.86 11.54
C ALA A 15 -2.10 14.74 11.16
N HIS A 16 -1.80 13.49 11.54
CA HIS A 16 -2.60 12.32 11.21
C HIS A 16 -2.77 11.39 12.42
N PRO A 17 -3.66 11.73 13.38
CA PRO A 17 -3.87 10.94 14.61
C PRO A 17 -4.31 9.49 14.35
N ASP A 18 -5.02 9.26 13.25
CA ASP A 18 -5.50 7.93 12.85
C ASP A 18 -4.45 7.12 12.05
N TYR A 19 -3.26 7.67 11.85
CA TYR A 19 -2.21 6.98 11.10
C TYR A 19 -1.64 5.80 11.89
N VAL A 20 -1.88 4.59 11.36
CA VAL A 20 -1.31 3.35 11.90
C VAL A 20 -0.12 2.91 11.06
N ARG A 21 0.99 2.54 11.72
CA ARG A 21 2.18 2.02 11.06
C ARG A 21 2.54 0.62 11.53
N GLY A 22 2.75 -0.28 10.57
CA GLY A 22 3.45 -1.55 10.75
C GLY A 22 4.87 -1.50 10.20
N VAL A 23 5.83 -2.12 10.88
CA VAL A 23 7.22 -2.30 10.40
C VAL A 23 7.58 -3.76 10.53
N LEU A 24 7.90 -4.40 9.40
CA LEU A 24 8.43 -5.75 9.35
C LEU A 24 9.87 -5.67 8.88
N VAL A 25 10.77 -6.29 9.66
CA VAL A 25 12.20 -6.32 9.38
C VAL A 25 12.58 -7.76 9.15
N PHE A 26 13.15 -8.02 8.00
CA PHE A 26 13.67 -9.33 7.65
C PHE A 26 15.18 -9.22 7.47
N ASP A 27 15.89 -10.22 7.98
CA ASP A 27 17.32 -10.39 7.76
C ASP A 27 17.56 -11.62 6.88
N ARG A 28 18.59 -11.55 6.03
CA ARG A 28 19.05 -12.67 5.17
C ARG A 28 17.93 -13.35 4.38
N LEU A 29 17.00 -12.56 3.81
CA LEU A 29 16.00 -13.07 2.88
C LEU A 29 16.64 -13.61 1.60
N ASP A 30 16.19 -14.79 1.15
CA ASP A 30 16.52 -15.35 -0.15
C ASP A 30 15.27 -15.38 -1.04
N ASN A 31 15.21 -14.46 -2.01
CA ASN A 31 14.09 -14.33 -2.95
C ASN A 31 14.33 -15.04 -4.29
N ARG A 32 15.27 -16.00 -4.36
CA ARG A 32 15.61 -16.69 -5.62
C ARG A 32 14.69 -17.87 -5.97
N GLY A 33 13.78 -18.25 -5.07
CA GLY A 33 12.80 -19.31 -5.35
C GLY A 33 11.86 -18.95 -6.50
N ASP A 34 11.24 -19.97 -7.12
CA ASP A 34 10.30 -19.80 -8.23
C ASP A 34 8.94 -19.21 -7.82
N GLY A 35 8.68 -19.10 -6.51
CA GLY A 35 7.46 -18.52 -5.96
C GLY A 35 6.20 -19.36 -6.22
N ALA A 36 6.31 -20.65 -6.55
CA ALA A 36 5.15 -21.49 -6.90
C ALA A 36 4.05 -21.47 -5.81
N ALA A 37 4.44 -21.49 -4.53
CA ALA A 37 3.52 -21.39 -3.39
C ALA A 37 2.88 -20.00 -3.23
N LEU A 38 3.46 -18.95 -3.81
CA LEU A 38 2.93 -17.58 -3.75
C LEU A 38 1.86 -17.33 -4.83
N VAL A 39 1.88 -18.10 -5.93
CA VAL A 39 0.92 -17.91 -7.04
C VAL A 39 -0.53 -18.06 -6.57
N PRO A 40 -0.92 -19.12 -5.81
CA PRO A 40 -2.29 -19.23 -5.29
C PRO A 40 -2.67 -18.04 -4.39
N LEU A 41 -1.77 -17.62 -3.50
CA LEU A 41 -2.00 -16.48 -2.60
C LEU A 41 -2.20 -15.17 -3.38
N LEU A 42 -1.44 -14.97 -4.45
CA LEU A 42 -1.60 -13.82 -5.34
C LEU A 42 -2.96 -13.86 -6.05
N ARG A 43 -3.36 -15.02 -6.58
CA ARG A 43 -4.67 -15.17 -7.26
C ARG A 43 -5.83 -14.94 -6.31
N GLU A 44 -5.72 -15.41 -5.07
CA GLU A 44 -6.71 -15.14 -4.03
C GLU A 44 -6.79 -13.64 -3.69
N ALA A 45 -5.64 -12.96 -3.56
CA ALA A 45 -5.61 -11.52 -3.31
C ALA A 45 -6.21 -10.72 -4.47
N GLU A 46 -5.92 -11.09 -5.71
CA GLU A 46 -6.51 -10.49 -6.91
C GLU A 46 -8.03 -10.70 -6.93
N GLN A 47 -8.51 -11.91 -6.63
CA GLN A 47 -9.94 -12.20 -6.59
C GLN A 47 -10.65 -11.35 -5.53
N ARG A 48 -10.10 -11.25 -4.31
CA ARG A 48 -10.63 -10.37 -3.27
C ARG A 48 -10.74 -8.92 -3.73
N VAL A 49 -9.75 -8.42 -4.49
CA VAL A 49 -9.82 -7.07 -5.06
C VAL A 49 -10.96 -6.95 -6.07
N ARG A 50 -11.13 -7.93 -6.98
CA ARG A 50 -12.24 -7.91 -7.96
C ARG A 50 -13.62 -7.96 -7.28
N ASP A 51 -13.73 -8.69 -6.18
CA ASP A 51 -15.00 -8.84 -5.45
C ASP A 51 -15.35 -7.61 -4.62
N THR A 52 -14.36 -6.85 -4.14
CA THR A 52 -14.56 -5.73 -3.20
C THR A 52 -14.48 -4.35 -3.85
N VAL A 53 -13.75 -4.22 -4.96
CA VAL A 53 -13.56 -2.95 -5.66
C VAL A 53 -14.47 -2.91 -6.88
N ALA A 54 -15.65 -2.32 -6.72
CA ALA A 54 -16.56 -2.02 -7.81
C ALA A 54 -16.53 -0.53 -8.19
N GLY A 55 -16.76 -0.25 -9.47
CA GLY A 55 -16.86 1.14 -9.97
C GLY A 55 -15.53 1.89 -9.99
N ASN A 56 -15.55 3.15 -9.55
CA ASN A 56 -14.38 4.01 -9.62
C ASN A 56 -13.37 3.67 -8.53
N VAL A 57 -12.24 3.08 -8.92
CA VAL A 57 -11.12 2.73 -8.01
C VAL A 57 -10.68 3.90 -7.12
N ALA A 58 -10.76 5.14 -7.61
CA ALA A 58 -10.35 6.33 -6.85
C ALA A 58 -11.28 6.65 -5.66
N GLU A 59 -12.52 6.12 -5.67
CA GLU A 59 -13.53 6.33 -4.63
C GLU A 59 -13.51 5.24 -3.55
N HIS A 60 -12.80 4.12 -3.78
CA HIS A 60 -12.66 3.08 -2.76
C HIS A 60 -12.06 3.69 -1.48
N PRO A 61 -12.64 3.49 -0.28
CA PRO A 61 -12.25 4.21 0.94
C PRO A 61 -10.76 4.15 1.26
N GLY A 62 -10.16 2.96 1.09
CA GLY A 62 -8.73 2.76 1.30
C GLY A 62 -7.84 3.54 0.32
N ILE A 63 -8.30 3.78 -0.92
CA ILE A 63 -7.56 4.55 -1.92
C ILE A 63 -7.80 6.05 -1.74
N ALA A 64 -9.06 6.46 -1.49
CA ALA A 64 -9.43 7.84 -1.25
C ALA A 64 -8.62 8.47 -0.09
N ALA A 65 -8.38 7.71 0.99
CA ALA A 65 -7.54 8.13 2.10
C ALA A 65 -6.11 8.51 1.66
N TRP A 66 -5.49 7.71 0.78
CA TRP A 66 -4.16 8.02 0.25
C TRP A 66 -4.16 9.19 -0.73
N ARG A 67 -5.23 9.35 -1.53
CA ARG A 67 -5.38 10.50 -2.43
C ARG A 67 -5.55 11.81 -1.64
N GLU A 68 -6.22 11.78 -0.50
CA GLU A 68 -6.29 12.91 0.44
C GLU A 68 -4.92 13.21 1.05
N ALA A 69 -4.19 12.20 1.53
CA ALA A 69 -2.84 12.39 2.08
C ALA A 69 -1.89 13.04 1.06
N TYR A 70 -1.92 12.58 -0.19
CA TYR A 70 -1.10 13.16 -1.27
C TYR A 70 -1.47 14.61 -1.56
N ARG A 71 -2.77 14.93 -1.60
CA ARG A 71 -3.25 16.32 -1.78
C ARG A 71 -2.74 17.23 -0.66
N ARG A 72 -2.79 16.79 0.60
CA ARG A 72 -2.28 17.56 1.75
C ARG A 72 -0.78 17.80 1.69
N PHE A 73 -0.02 16.86 1.12
CA PHE A 73 1.41 17.01 0.90
C PHE A 73 1.76 17.79 -0.38
N GLY A 74 0.77 18.31 -1.11
CA GLY A 74 0.97 19.08 -2.34
C GLY A 74 1.18 18.25 -3.60
N ALA A 75 1.06 16.92 -3.53
CA ALA A 75 1.13 16.04 -4.69
C ALA A 75 -0.25 15.93 -5.35
N LYS A 76 -0.27 15.89 -6.69
CA LYS A 76 -1.49 15.59 -7.46
C LYS A 76 -1.67 14.07 -7.57
N PRO A 77 -2.70 13.46 -6.96
CA PRO A 77 -2.83 12.00 -6.93
C PRO A 77 -3.11 11.37 -8.30
N SER A 78 -3.58 12.16 -9.26
CA SER A 78 -3.75 11.73 -10.65
C SER A 78 -2.42 11.54 -11.39
N GLU A 79 -1.40 12.35 -11.05
CA GLU A 79 -0.05 12.32 -11.63
C GLU A 79 0.87 11.39 -10.83
N HIS A 80 0.70 11.35 -9.50
CA HIS A 80 1.44 10.50 -8.57
C HIS A 80 0.49 9.56 -7.83
N ARG A 81 0.23 8.39 -8.41
CA ARG A 81 -0.64 7.39 -7.77
C ARG A 81 0.10 6.71 -6.62
N SER A 82 -0.62 6.41 -5.54
CA SER A 82 -0.08 5.53 -4.49
C SER A 82 0.12 4.12 -5.04
N SER A 83 1.04 3.36 -4.44
CA SER A 83 1.30 1.98 -4.86
C SER A 83 0.05 1.11 -4.78
N ILE A 84 -0.78 1.30 -3.74
CA ILE A 84 -2.03 0.56 -3.58
C ILE A 84 -3.03 0.87 -4.71
N GLU A 85 -3.16 2.13 -5.14
CA GLU A 85 -4.06 2.50 -6.24
C GLU A 85 -3.55 1.90 -7.56
N ALA A 86 -2.24 1.98 -7.81
CA ALA A 86 -1.64 1.40 -9.00
C ALA A 86 -1.81 -0.13 -9.06
N MET A 87 -1.63 -0.83 -7.94
CA MET A 87 -1.81 -2.29 -7.87
C MET A 87 -3.27 -2.69 -8.07
N VAL A 88 -4.22 -2.03 -7.39
CA VAL A 88 -5.65 -2.33 -7.55
C VAL A 88 -6.09 -2.14 -9.00
N ARG A 89 -5.68 -1.04 -9.65
CA ARG A 89 -6.00 -0.81 -11.08
C ARG A 89 -5.49 -1.91 -11.99
N ARG A 90 -4.30 -2.46 -11.77
CA ARG A 90 -3.78 -3.58 -12.58
C ARG A 90 -4.60 -4.86 -12.47
N VAL A 91 -5.43 -4.99 -11.44
CA VAL A 91 -6.26 -6.18 -11.21
C VAL A 91 -7.65 -6.03 -11.85
N VAL A 92 -8.19 -4.80 -11.85
CA VAL A 92 -9.58 -4.52 -12.29
C VAL A 92 -9.68 -3.71 -13.58
N GLN A 93 -8.56 -3.30 -14.20
CA GLN A 93 -8.50 -2.53 -15.44
C GLN A 93 -7.57 -3.18 -16.46
#